data_AF-A0A9N8X2U3-F1
#
_entry.id   AF-A0A9N8X2U3-F1
#
_cell.length_a   1.000
_cell.length_b   1.000
_cell.length_c   1.000
_cell.angle_alpha   90.00
_cell.angle_beta   90.00
_cell.angle_gamma   90.00
#
_symmetry.space_group_name_H-M   'P 1'
#
loop_
_entity.id
_entity.type
_entity.pdbx_description
1 polymer ?
#
loop_
_entity_poly.entity_id
_entity_poly.type
_entity_poly.pdbx_seq_one_letter_code
_entity_poly.pdbx_strand_id
1 'polypeptide(L)'
;MKRTGHCERCGRGIARGRRQSRECARDGARGFTLIELLVAIAILAVIAVLSWRGLDQIVRGRQTITNAMEDERVFAQLFDQMRIDVRQAASDDEAGEAAVSISGSVLQIVRERDEVGVAPRMQVVRYRIADGRVIRYASPPLANVGELRRALHGGEGSDWNAVPLMGGVGSISARLYVAKVGWTAQMKDVQSAITEYDNNLKIPQLGNAPLPRSVTGLEVSVGAKSLARPVVRVFLVGE
;
A
#
# COMPACT_ATOMS: atom_id res chain seq x y z
N MET A 1 -81.88 13.84 -36.53
CA MET A 1 -81.35 14.82 -37.50
C MET A 1 -80.51 14.05 -38.53
N LYS A 2 -80.92 13.96 -39.82
CA LYS A 2 -80.60 14.91 -40.92
C LYS A 2 -79.08 14.96 -41.15
N ARG A 3 -78.44 14.66 -42.29
CA ARG A 3 -78.69 14.75 -43.76
C ARG A 3 -77.57 13.92 -44.44
N THR A 4 -77.79 13.04 -45.42
CA THR A 4 -78.00 13.24 -46.89
C THR A 4 -76.94 14.02 -47.67
N GLY A 5 -76.47 13.40 -48.76
CA GLY A 5 -75.99 14.05 -50.00
C GLY A 5 -74.57 13.61 -50.39
N HIS A 6 -74.20 13.31 -51.63
CA HIS A 6 -74.84 13.25 -52.96
C HIS A 6 -73.73 12.67 -53.89
N CYS A 7 -74.01 11.72 -54.80
CA CYS A 7 -74.10 11.92 -56.27
C CYS A 7 -73.04 12.89 -56.85
N GLU A 8 -72.34 12.69 -57.97
CA GLU A 8 -72.58 11.85 -59.14
C GLU A 8 -71.44 12.05 -60.16
N ARG A 9 -71.29 11.09 -61.09
CA ARG A 9 -70.98 11.30 -62.53
C ARG A 9 -69.52 11.40 -63.03
N CYS A 10 -69.07 10.25 -63.53
CA CYS A 10 -68.73 9.94 -64.94
C CYS A 10 -68.30 11.10 -65.89
N GLY A 11 -67.09 10.98 -66.45
CA GLY A 11 -66.61 11.76 -67.60
C GLY A 11 -65.36 11.19 -68.29
N ARG A 12 -65.59 10.32 -69.28
CA ARG A 12 -64.77 9.91 -70.45
C ARG A 12 -63.42 10.62 -70.72
N GLY A 13 -62.41 9.83 -71.11
CA GLY A 13 -61.19 10.33 -71.76
C GLY A 13 -60.21 9.26 -72.25
N ILE A 14 -60.52 8.63 -73.40
CA ILE A 14 -59.66 8.28 -74.55
C ILE A 14 -58.28 7.63 -74.30
N ALA A 15 -58.12 6.49 -74.98
CA ALA A 15 -56.90 5.70 -75.15
C ALA A 15 -55.66 6.46 -75.64
N ARG A 16 -54.48 6.06 -75.15
CA ARG A 16 -53.25 5.95 -75.95
C ARG A 16 -52.24 5.05 -75.24
N GLY A 17 -51.82 4.00 -75.93
CA GLY A 17 -50.85 3.05 -75.42
C GLY A 17 -49.47 3.67 -75.18
N ARG A 18 -48.76 3.09 -74.22
CA ARG A 18 -47.30 3.04 -74.24
C ARG A 18 -46.87 1.73 -73.58
N ARG A 19 -46.34 0.82 -74.40
CA ARG A 19 -45.46 -0.25 -73.93
C ARG A 19 -44.26 0.42 -73.26
N GLN A 20 -43.88 -0.07 -72.08
CA GLN A 20 -42.48 -0.26 -71.65
C GLN A 20 -42.54 -0.95 -70.28
N SER A 21 -42.32 -2.26 -70.26
CA SER A 21 -41.02 -2.87 -69.95
C SER A 21 -40.91 -3.10 -68.45
N ARG A 22 -41.13 -4.36 -68.08
CA ARG A 22 -40.84 -4.88 -66.74
C ARG A 22 -39.33 -4.83 -66.53
N GLU A 23 -38.83 -3.91 -65.73
CA GLU A 23 -37.56 -4.10 -65.04
C GLU A 23 -37.89 -4.61 -63.64
N CYS A 24 -38.09 -5.93 -63.58
CA CYS A 24 -37.91 -6.66 -62.34
C CYS A 24 -36.42 -6.55 -62.05
N ALA A 25 -36.04 -5.61 -61.17
CA ALA A 25 -34.73 -5.59 -60.57
C ALA A 25 -34.58 -6.93 -59.82
N ARG A 26 -34.04 -7.91 -60.54
CA ARG A 26 -33.42 -9.08 -59.94
C ARG A 26 -32.25 -8.51 -59.18
N ASP A 27 -32.43 -8.31 -57.88
CA ASP A 27 -31.31 -8.29 -56.96
C ASP A 27 -30.52 -9.57 -57.24
N GLY A 28 -29.42 -9.39 -57.96
CA GLY A 28 -28.58 -10.48 -58.38
C GLY A 28 -28.10 -11.18 -57.13
N ALA A 29 -28.52 -12.42 -56.95
CA ALA A 29 -27.83 -13.36 -56.07
C ALA A 29 -26.40 -13.50 -56.64
N ARG A 30 -25.51 -12.59 -56.21
CA ARG A 30 -24.09 -12.66 -56.48
C ARG A 30 -23.59 -13.89 -55.72
N GLY A 31 -23.32 -14.95 -56.47
CA GLY A 31 -22.70 -16.14 -55.93
C GLY A 31 -21.37 -15.77 -55.29
N PHE A 32 -21.23 -16.13 -54.02
CA PHE A 32 -20.01 -15.96 -53.22
C PHE A 32 -18.83 -16.50 -54.00
N THR A 33 -17.96 -15.63 -54.49
CA THR A 33 -16.78 -16.08 -55.19
C THR A 33 -15.83 -16.73 -54.18
N LEU A 34 -15.11 -17.80 -54.58
CA LEU A 34 -14.12 -18.47 -53.72
C LEU A 34 -13.12 -17.45 -53.13
N ILE A 35 -12.81 -16.41 -53.92
CA ILE A 35 -11.91 -15.33 -53.53
C ILE A 35 -12.48 -14.42 -52.44
N GLU A 36 -13.80 -14.15 -52.42
CA GLU A 36 -14.44 -13.41 -51.32
C GLU A 36 -14.36 -14.16 -50.01
N LEU A 37 -14.60 -15.48 -50.04
CA LEU A 37 -14.46 -16.32 -48.85
C LEU A 37 -13.01 -16.35 -48.36
N LEU A 38 -12.05 -16.47 -49.28
CA LEU A 38 -10.60 -16.47 -48.98
C LEU A 38 -10.12 -15.14 -48.37
N VAL A 39 -10.57 -14.01 -48.93
CA VAL A 39 -10.24 -12.69 -48.39
C VAL A 39 -10.91 -12.49 -47.03
N ALA A 40 -12.15 -12.91 -46.86
CA ALA A 40 -12.86 -12.81 -45.58
C ALA A 40 -12.14 -13.59 -44.47
N ILE A 41 -11.75 -14.85 -44.71
CA ILE A 41 -11.02 -15.65 -43.71
C ILE A 41 -9.62 -15.09 -43.44
N ALA A 42 -8.94 -14.51 -44.45
CA ALA A 42 -7.64 -13.89 -44.26
C ALA A 42 -7.73 -12.64 -43.37
N ILE A 43 -8.73 -11.77 -43.61
CA ILE A 43 -8.98 -10.59 -42.77
C ILE A 43 -9.37 -11.01 -41.36
N LEU A 44 -10.27 -11.98 -41.20
CA LEU A 44 -10.66 -12.50 -39.90
C LEU A 44 -9.47 -13.09 -39.14
N ALA A 45 -8.57 -13.79 -39.82
CA ALA A 45 -7.34 -14.33 -39.21
C ALA A 45 -6.42 -13.21 -38.70
N VAL A 46 -6.22 -12.14 -39.47
CA VAL A 46 -5.41 -10.99 -39.06
C VAL A 46 -6.05 -10.28 -37.87
N ILE A 47 -7.36 -10.01 -37.92
CA ILE A 47 -8.09 -9.38 -36.82
C ILE A 47 -8.00 -10.26 -35.57
N ALA A 48 -8.20 -11.58 -35.67
CA ALA A 48 -8.10 -12.49 -34.54
C ALA A 48 -6.73 -12.45 -33.86
N VAL A 49 -5.64 -12.44 -34.64
CA VAL A 49 -4.26 -12.34 -34.10
C VAL A 49 -4.04 -10.98 -33.41
N LEU A 50 -4.48 -9.88 -34.04
CA LEU A 50 -4.37 -8.54 -33.45
C LEU A 50 -5.22 -8.38 -32.20
N SER A 51 -6.44 -8.92 -32.19
CA SER A 51 -7.35 -8.92 -31.03
C SER A 51 -6.79 -9.73 -29.88
N TRP A 52 -6.22 -10.91 -30.14
CA TRP A 52 -5.55 -11.71 -29.10
C TRP A 52 -4.34 -10.98 -28.54
N ARG A 53 -3.52 -10.36 -29.39
CA ARG A 53 -2.37 -9.56 -28.94
C ARG A 53 -2.79 -8.30 -28.17
N GLY A 54 -3.84 -7.61 -28.60
CA GLY A 54 -4.38 -6.43 -27.91
C GLY A 54 -4.95 -6.78 -26.54
N LEU A 55 -5.71 -7.88 -26.45
CA LEU A 55 -6.24 -8.39 -25.18
C LEU A 55 -5.11 -8.80 -24.21
N ASP A 56 -4.10 -9.49 -24.71
CA ASP A 56 -2.94 -9.96 -23.94
C ASP A 56 -2.09 -8.78 -23.40
N GLN A 57 -1.94 -7.69 -24.18
CA GLN A 57 -1.32 -6.45 -23.67
C GLN A 57 -2.16 -5.77 -22.57
N ILE A 58 -3.49 -5.74 -22.70
CA ILE A 58 -4.39 -5.16 -21.68
C ILE A 58 -4.39 -6.00 -20.40
N VAL A 59 -4.45 -7.32 -20.51
CA VAL A 59 -4.42 -8.24 -19.36
C VAL A 59 -3.10 -8.13 -18.61
N ARG A 60 -1.96 -8.12 -19.32
CA ARG A 60 -0.65 -7.87 -18.71
C ARG A 60 -0.54 -6.49 -18.07
N GLY A 61 -1.03 -5.44 -18.74
CA GLY A 61 -1.05 -4.08 -18.19
C GLY A 61 -1.87 -3.97 -16.92
N ARG A 62 -3.06 -4.59 -16.88
CA ARG A 62 -3.91 -4.65 -15.68
C ARG A 62 -3.25 -5.42 -14.55
N GLN A 63 -2.63 -6.58 -14.83
CA GLN A 63 -1.95 -7.36 -13.80
C GLN A 63 -0.77 -6.60 -13.17
N THR A 64 0.03 -5.89 -13.98
CA THR A 64 1.14 -5.07 -13.46
C THR A 64 0.63 -3.93 -12.58
N ILE A 65 -0.46 -3.28 -12.97
CA ILE A 65 -1.07 -2.18 -12.19
C ILE A 65 -1.66 -2.73 -10.88
N THR A 66 -2.40 -3.84 -10.92
CA THR A 66 -2.97 -4.47 -9.72
C THR A 66 -1.90 -4.89 -8.73
N ASN A 67 -0.82 -5.54 -9.20
CA ASN A 67 0.30 -5.95 -8.34
C ASN A 67 1.01 -4.73 -7.72
N ALA A 68 1.22 -3.66 -8.48
CA ALA A 68 1.84 -2.43 -7.96
C ALA A 68 0.97 -1.73 -6.91
N MET A 69 -0.36 -1.73 -7.09
CA MET A 69 -1.32 -1.16 -6.13
C MET A 69 -1.42 -1.98 -4.84
N GLU A 70 -1.38 -3.32 -4.93
CA GLU A 70 -1.35 -4.20 -3.76
C GLU A 70 -0.08 -3.99 -2.95
N ASP A 71 1.08 -3.87 -3.61
CA ASP A 71 2.35 -3.56 -2.97
C ASP A 71 2.29 -2.21 -2.23
N GLU A 72 1.76 -1.15 -2.86
CA GLU A 72 1.66 0.18 -2.24
C GLU A 72 0.78 0.17 -0.98
N ARG A 73 -0.36 -0.54 -1.00
CA ARG A 73 -1.22 -0.70 0.18
C ARG A 73 -0.49 -1.42 1.32
N VAL A 74 0.26 -2.48 1.01
CA VAL A 74 1.03 -3.23 2.00
C VAL A 74 2.14 -2.36 2.61
N PHE A 75 2.83 -1.56 1.80
CA PHE A 75 3.80 -0.58 2.30
C PHE A 75 3.15 0.47 3.21
N ALA A 76 2.00 1.02 2.80
CA ALA A 76 1.28 1.99 3.62
C ALA A 76 0.91 1.38 4.98
N GLN A 77 0.40 0.14 5.01
CA GLN A 77 0.08 -0.57 6.25
C GLN A 77 1.30 -0.82 7.13
N LEU A 78 2.43 -1.26 6.55
CA LEU A 78 3.69 -1.46 7.27
C LEU A 78 4.15 -0.16 7.96
N PHE A 79 4.19 0.94 7.20
CA PHE A 79 4.66 2.22 7.72
C PHE A 79 3.67 2.89 8.66
N ASP A 80 2.35 2.68 8.48
CA ASP A 80 1.35 3.13 9.44
C ASP A 80 1.48 2.39 10.77
N GLN A 81 1.71 1.07 10.74
CA GLN A 81 1.95 0.29 11.95
C GLN A 81 3.23 0.75 12.68
N MET A 82 4.32 1.00 11.95
CA MET A 82 5.55 1.57 12.52
C MET A 82 5.31 2.96 13.10
N ARG A 83 4.60 3.83 12.38
CA ARG A 83 4.26 5.19 12.83
C ARG A 83 3.48 5.16 14.15
N ILE A 84 2.53 4.23 14.31
CA ILE A 84 1.77 4.07 15.55
C ILE A 84 2.68 3.66 16.70
N ASP A 85 3.55 2.66 16.50
CA ASP A 85 4.43 2.19 17.57
C ASP A 85 5.46 3.24 18.00
N VAL A 86 6.04 3.94 17.04
CA VAL A 86 7.06 4.98 17.27
C VAL A 86 6.45 6.22 17.90
N ARG A 87 5.21 6.56 17.52
CA ARG A 87 4.44 7.63 18.15
C ARG A 87 4.20 7.34 19.62
N GLN A 88 3.88 6.10 19.97
CA GLN A 88 3.62 5.68 21.33
C GLN A 88 4.90 5.31 22.10
N ALA A 89 6.08 5.63 21.57
CA ALA A 89 7.34 5.35 22.23
C ALA A 89 7.38 6.02 23.61
N ALA A 90 7.71 5.23 24.62
CA ALA A 90 7.91 5.72 25.99
C ALA A 90 9.12 6.64 26.04
N SER A 91 9.27 7.46 27.08
CA SER A 91 10.50 8.23 27.28
C SER A 91 11.67 7.34 27.67
N ASP A 92 12.90 7.85 27.56
CA ASP A 92 14.10 7.07 27.88
C ASP A 92 14.18 6.74 29.39
N ASP A 93 13.62 7.60 30.25
CA ASP A 93 13.52 7.36 31.69
C ASP A 93 12.48 6.29 32.04
N GLU A 94 11.33 6.25 31.36
CA GLU A 94 10.32 5.20 31.52
C GLU A 94 10.84 3.85 31.02
N ALA A 95 11.57 3.84 29.90
CA ALA A 95 12.19 2.65 29.35
C ALA A 95 13.40 2.18 30.17
N GLY A 96 14.06 3.09 30.90
CA GLY A 96 15.30 2.85 31.65
C GLY A 96 16.55 2.67 30.77
N GLU A 97 16.40 2.80 29.45
CA GLU A 97 17.41 2.83 28.40
C GLU A 97 16.79 3.50 27.16
N ALA A 98 17.50 3.51 26.02
CA ALA A 98 16.96 4.11 24.79
C ALA A 98 15.60 3.49 24.39
N ALA A 99 14.54 4.29 24.37
CA ALA A 99 13.20 3.81 24.05
C ALA A 99 13.08 3.32 22.60
N VAL A 100 13.90 3.85 21.69
CA VAL A 100 14.05 3.35 20.32
C VAL A 100 15.50 2.98 20.09
N SER A 101 15.75 1.73 19.71
CA SER A 101 17.10 1.20 19.51
C SER A 101 17.21 0.33 18.27
N ILE A 102 18.42 0.24 17.75
CA ILE A 102 18.75 -0.56 16.57
C ILE A 102 19.84 -1.56 16.97
N SER A 103 19.59 -2.83 16.68
CA SER A 103 20.56 -3.91 16.84
C SER A 103 20.60 -4.76 15.57
N GLY A 104 21.63 -4.56 14.75
CA GLY A 104 21.72 -5.19 13.42
C GLY A 104 20.55 -4.78 12.53
N SER A 105 19.70 -5.76 12.15
CA SER A 105 18.48 -5.55 11.36
C SER A 105 17.20 -5.49 12.21
N VAL A 106 17.35 -5.47 13.54
CA VAL A 106 16.24 -5.38 14.48
C VAL A 106 16.05 -3.93 14.92
N LEU A 107 14.87 -3.38 14.64
CA LEU A 107 14.41 -2.14 15.25
C LEU A 107 13.58 -2.50 16.48
N GLN A 108 13.99 -2.03 17.65
CA GLN A 108 13.28 -2.21 18.91
C GLN A 108 12.68 -0.88 19.36
N ILE A 109 11.43 -0.92 19.80
CA ILE A 109 10.67 0.22 20.31
C ILE A 109 10.04 -0.20 21.63
N VAL A 110 10.30 0.56 22.68
CA VAL A 110 9.58 0.50 23.95
C VAL A 110 8.46 1.53 23.87
N ARG A 111 7.23 1.08 24.04
CA ARG A 111 6.04 1.93 23.90
C ARG A 111 5.10 1.76 25.07
N GLU A 112 4.33 2.80 25.31
CA GLU A 112 3.15 2.71 26.15
C GLU A 112 2.01 2.00 25.41
N ARG A 113 1.27 1.22 26.17
CA ARG A 113 0.05 0.56 25.73
C ARG A 113 -1.07 1.03 26.64
N ASP A 114 -1.85 1.95 26.08
CA ASP A 114 -3.05 2.47 26.72
C ASP A 114 -4.22 1.54 26.45
N GLU A 115 -4.89 1.12 27.52
CA GLU A 115 -6.18 0.45 27.47
C GLU A 115 -7.18 1.24 28.30
N VAL A 116 -8.40 1.38 27.77
CA VAL A 116 -9.45 2.17 28.42
C VAL A 116 -9.76 1.59 29.80
N GLY A 117 -9.61 2.40 30.84
CA GLY A 117 -9.91 2.01 32.22
C GLY A 117 -8.80 1.20 32.90
N VAL A 118 -7.65 1.03 32.27
CA VAL A 118 -6.47 0.36 32.85
C VAL A 118 -5.31 1.35 32.86
N ALA A 119 -4.47 1.31 33.90
CA ALA A 119 -3.25 2.11 33.93
C ALA A 119 -2.32 1.72 32.75
N PRO A 120 -1.66 2.68 32.09
CA PRO A 120 -0.74 2.39 31.00
C PRO A 120 0.26 1.29 31.36
N ARG A 121 0.57 0.44 30.37
CA ARG A 121 1.54 -0.65 30.52
C ARG A 121 2.62 -0.51 29.46
N MET A 122 3.83 -0.91 29.82
CA MET A 122 4.94 -0.92 28.89
C MET A 122 4.84 -2.13 27.97
N GLN A 123 5.23 -1.96 26.72
CA GLN A 123 5.30 -3.05 25.74
C GLN A 123 6.56 -2.89 24.90
N VAL A 124 7.28 -4.00 24.68
CA VAL A 124 8.42 -4.03 23.76
C VAL A 124 7.93 -4.52 22.40
N VAL A 125 8.24 -3.75 21.36
CA VAL A 125 7.96 -4.07 19.97
C VAL A 125 9.27 -4.23 19.21
N ARG A 126 9.36 -5.26 18.38
CA ARG A 126 10.51 -5.50 17.50
C ARG A 126 10.07 -5.70 16.06
N TYR A 127 10.74 -5.03 15.16
CA TYR A 127 10.63 -5.25 13.72
C TYR A 127 11.88 -5.97 13.24
N ARG A 128 11.70 -7.13 12.60
CA ARG A 128 12.80 -7.87 11.99
C ARG A 128 12.34 -8.60 10.72
N ILE A 129 13.32 -8.99 9.90
CA ILE A 129 13.06 -9.84 8.74
C ILE A 129 13.18 -11.31 9.17
N ALA A 130 12.17 -12.10 8.84
CA ALA A 130 12.19 -13.56 8.91
C ALA A 130 11.51 -14.13 7.67
N ASP A 131 12.11 -15.15 7.04
CA ASP A 131 11.56 -15.81 5.85
C ASP A 131 11.19 -14.85 4.70
N GLY A 132 11.98 -13.78 4.53
CA GLY A 132 11.73 -12.74 3.52
C GLY A 132 10.50 -11.88 3.81
N ARG A 133 10.04 -11.85 5.07
CA ARG A 133 8.93 -11.02 5.54
C ARG A 133 9.36 -10.12 6.68
N VAL A 134 8.83 -8.91 6.73
CA VAL A 134 8.91 -8.08 7.93
C VAL A 134 7.85 -8.55 8.90
N ILE A 135 8.28 -8.93 10.10
CA ILE A 135 7.41 -9.36 11.18
C ILE A 135 7.53 -8.37 12.32
N ARG A 136 6.39 -7.95 12.83
CA ARG A 136 6.27 -7.18 14.07
C ARG A 136 6.02 -8.14 15.22
N TYR A 137 6.98 -8.24 16.12
CA TYR A 137 6.84 -8.92 17.40
C TYR A 137 6.44 -7.91 18.46
N ALA A 138 5.50 -8.26 19.32
CA ALA A 138 5.11 -7.43 20.46
C ALA A 138 4.95 -8.29 21.70
N SER A 139 5.64 -7.91 22.78
CA SER A 139 5.51 -8.58 24.07
C SER A 139 4.08 -8.45 24.62
N PRO A 140 3.67 -9.29 25.58
CA PRO A 140 2.55 -8.97 26.44
C PRO A 140 2.76 -7.61 27.16
N PRO A 141 1.70 -7.00 27.69
CA PRO A 141 1.83 -5.83 28.56
C PRO A 141 2.69 -6.15 29.78
N LEU A 142 3.72 -5.36 30.01
CA LEU A 142 4.72 -5.55 31.06
C LEU A 142 4.31 -4.71 32.28
N ALA A 143 4.22 -5.35 33.44
CA ALA A 143 3.64 -4.76 34.64
C ALA A 143 4.67 -4.00 35.50
N ASN A 144 5.97 -4.28 35.32
CA ASN A 144 7.05 -3.69 36.12
C ASN A 144 8.36 -3.59 35.34
N VAL A 145 9.29 -2.77 35.87
CA VAL A 145 10.62 -2.53 35.29
C VAL A 145 11.46 -3.81 35.17
N GLY A 146 11.28 -4.78 36.09
CA GLY A 146 11.99 -6.05 36.03
C GLY A 146 11.59 -6.90 34.83
N GLU A 147 10.29 -6.97 34.52
CA GLU A 147 9.76 -7.59 33.30
C GLU A 147 10.24 -6.86 32.04
N LEU A 148 10.19 -5.53 32.05
CA LEU A 148 10.70 -4.70 30.96
C LEU A 148 12.17 -5.01 30.67
N ARG A 149 13.04 -4.95 31.68
CA ARG A 149 14.48 -5.25 31.51
C ARG A 149 14.74 -6.66 30.98
N ARG A 150 13.97 -7.65 31.42
CA ARG A 150 14.06 -9.02 30.88
C ARG A 150 13.64 -9.08 29.41
N ALA A 151 12.56 -8.40 29.04
CA ALA A 151 12.09 -8.35 27.66
C ALA A 151 13.11 -7.65 26.73
N LEU A 152 13.72 -6.56 27.19
CA LEU A 152 14.72 -5.79 26.42
C LEU A 152 15.99 -6.58 26.12
N HIS A 153 16.49 -7.35 27.08
CA HIS A 153 17.73 -8.11 26.94
C HIS A 153 17.53 -9.56 26.47
N GLY A 154 16.29 -10.06 26.50
CA GLY A 154 15.90 -11.39 26.04
C GLY A 154 15.49 -11.44 24.57
N GLY A 155 15.28 -12.65 24.05
CA GLY A 155 14.64 -12.87 22.75
C GLY A 155 13.13 -12.71 22.80
N GLU A 156 12.48 -12.81 21.65
CA GLU A 156 11.01 -12.86 21.59
C GLU A 156 10.51 -14.17 22.19
N GLY A 157 9.69 -14.09 23.25
CA GLY A 157 9.06 -15.25 23.87
C GLY A 157 7.95 -15.84 23.01
N SER A 158 7.53 -17.08 23.29
CA SER A 158 6.42 -17.73 22.58
C SER A 158 5.06 -17.06 22.81
N ASP A 159 4.96 -16.27 23.87
CA ASP A 159 3.83 -15.44 24.27
C ASP A 159 3.79 -14.08 23.55
N TRP A 160 4.83 -13.73 22.79
CA TRP A 160 4.85 -12.51 21.99
C TRP A 160 3.94 -12.66 20.78
N ASN A 161 3.15 -11.64 20.50
CA ASN A 161 2.35 -11.58 19.29
C ASN A 161 3.25 -11.31 18.08
N ALA A 162 3.24 -12.19 17.09
CA ALA A 162 4.02 -12.08 15.86
C ALA A 162 3.08 -11.82 14.67
N VAL A 163 3.16 -10.61 14.11
CA VAL A 163 2.32 -10.18 12.99
C VAL A 163 3.18 -10.01 11.73
N PRO A 164 3.04 -10.86 10.71
CA PRO A 164 3.70 -10.65 9.43
C PRO A 164 3.02 -9.48 8.70
N LEU A 165 3.81 -8.44 8.38
CA LEU A 165 3.29 -7.20 7.79
C LEU A 165 3.49 -7.13 6.28
N MET A 166 4.67 -7.52 5.81
CA MET A 166 5.02 -7.42 4.39
C MET A 166 5.92 -8.58 3.98
N GLY A 167 5.63 -9.21 2.84
CA GLY A 167 6.49 -10.23 2.22
C GLY A 167 7.37 -9.69 1.09
N GLY A 168 8.31 -10.52 0.62
CA GLY A 168 9.21 -10.14 -0.47
C GLY A 168 10.30 -9.15 -0.08
N VAL A 169 10.52 -8.93 1.22
CA VAL A 169 11.49 -7.98 1.75
C VAL A 169 12.88 -8.62 1.78
N GLY A 170 13.83 -7.95 1.14
CA GLY A 170 15.25 -8.35 1.09
C GLY A 170 16.11 -7.64 2.12
N SER A 171 15.76 -6.42 2.51
CA SER A 171 16.49 -5.65 3.53
C SER A 171 15.58 -4.68 4.28
N ILE A 172 15.92 -4.45 5.55
CA ILE A 172 15.38 -3.38 6.37
C ILE A 172 16.56 -2.75 7.11
N SER A 173 16.64 -1.42 7.08
CA SER A 173 17.64 -0.67 7.84
C SER A 173 16.99 0.55 8.46
N ALA A 174 17.47 0.94 9.65
CA ALA A 174 16.98 2.11 10.35
C ALA A 174 18.13 3.06 10.70
N ARG A 175 17.81 4.34 10.87
CA ARG A 175 18.66 5.36 11.46
C ARG A 175 17.85 6.18 12.44
N LEU A 176 18.50 6.66 13.49
CA LEU A 176 17.93 7.45 14.57
C LEU A 176 18.44 8.88 14.44
N TYR A 177 17.56 9.85 14.67
CA TYR A 177 17.95 11.24 14.74
C TYR A 177 18.22 11.62 16.20
N VAL A 178 19.46 12.01 16.48
CA VAL A 178 19.91 12.51 17.78
C VAL A 178 20.28 13.98 17.61
N ALA A 179 19.71 14.88 18.42
CA ALA A 179 19.73 16.33 18.15
C ALA A 179 21.12 16.93 17.86
N LYS A 180 22.16 16.52 18.59
CA LYS A 180 23.54 17.03 18.42
C LYS A 180 24.39 16.28 17.41
N VAL A 181 23.96 15.09 16.98
CA VAL A 181 24.72 14.19 16.09
C VAL A 181 24.12 14.15 14.69
N GLY A 182 22.81 14.34 14.58
CA GLY A 182 22.04 14.10 13.36
C GLY A 182 21.65 12.63 13.21
N TRP A 183 21.51 12.19 11.97
CA TRP A 183 21.11 10.82 11.63
C TRP A 183 22.27 9.83 11.86
N THR A 184 22.12 8.97 12.86
CA THR A 184 23.10 7.92 13.20
C THR A 184 22.46 6.53 13.24
N ALA A 185 23.25 5.50 13.01
CA ALA A 185 22.89 4.11 13.30
C ALA A 185 23.66 3.55 14.50
N GLN A 186 24.51 4.36 15.13
CA GLN A 186 25.38 3.94 16.22
C GLN A 186 24.70 4.19 17.57
N MET A 187 24.38 3.13 18.31
CA MET A 187 23.74 3.26 19.62
C MET A 187 24.60 3.96 20.68
N LYS A 188 25.93 4.03 20.48
CA LYS A 188 26.82 4.82 21.35
C LYS A 188 26.48 6.32 21.33
N ASP A 189 25.99 6.84 20.19
CA ASP A 189 25.65 8.25 20.04
C ASP A 189 24.37 8.56 20.82
N VAL A 190 23.40 7.64 20.75
CA VAL A 190 22.16 7.67 21.54
C VAL A 190 22.49 7.58 23.04
N GLN A 191 23.34 6.63 23.44
CA GLN A 191 23.75 6.47 24.84
C GLN A 191 24.47 7.71 25.39
N SER A 192 25.28 8.38 24.55
CA SER A 192 25.96 9.62 24.92
C SER A 192 24.95 10.75 25.16
N ALA A 193 23.91 10.84 24.32
CA ALA A 193 22.83 11.81 24.51
C ALA A 193 22.03 11.56 25.80
N ILE A 194 21.66 10.31 26.09
CA ILE A 194 21.01 9.92 27.37
C ILE A 194 21.87 10.35 28.55
N THR A 195 23.15 9.98 28.54
CA THR A 195 24.10 10.31 29.62
C THR A 195 24.24 11.81 29.82
N GLU A 196 24.22 12.60 28.74
CA GLU A 196 24.24 14.06 28.82
C GLU A 196 22.98 14.60 29.51
N TYR A 197 21.80 14.12 29.12
CA TYR A 197 20.53 14.54 29.72
C TYR A 197 20.42 14.15 31.20
N ASP A 198 20.87 12.95 31.56
CA ASP A 198 20.95 12.50 32.96
C ASP A 198 21.90 13.35 33.80
N ASN A 199 23.01 13.82 33.22
CA ASN A 199 23.92 14.72 33.91
C ASN A 199 23.33 16.12 34.08
N ASN A 200 22.53 16.59 33.12
CA ASN A 200 21.85 17.89 33.21
C ASN A 200 20.75 17.88 34.28
N LEU A 201 20.13 16.74 34.57
CA LEU A 201 19.19 16.57 35.70
C LEU A 201 19.82 16.79 37.07
N LYS A 202 21.14 16.57 37.21
CA LYS A 202 21.85 16.78 38.48
C LYS A 202 21.99 18.26 38.83
N ILE A 203 21.76 19.15 37.87
CA ILE A 203 21.73 20.60 38.05
C ILE A 203 20.29 20.99 38.36
N PRO A 204 20.02 21.80 39.42
CA PRO A 204 18.66 22.23 39.74
C PRO A 204 17.99 22.92 38.54
N GLN A 205 17.02 22.24 37.92
CA GLN A 205 16.26 22.77 36.79
C GLN A 205 15.15 23.70 37.30
N LEU A 206 15.10 24.92 36.78
CA LEU A 206 14.00 25.86 37.02
C LEU A 206 12.81 25.51 36.12
N GLY A 207 11.96 24.59 36.59
CA GLY A 207 10.69 24.24 35.94
C GLY A 207 10.46 22.73 35.75
N ASN A 208 9.23 22.36 35.42
CA ASN A 208 8.79 20.96 35.20
C ASN A 208 8.78 20.59 33.70
N ALA A 209 9.75 21.05 32.92
CA ALA A 209 9.81 20.68 31.50
C ALA A 209 10.08 19.16 31.37
N PRO A 210 9.35 18.43 30.52
CA PRO A 210 9.63 17.02 30.24
C PRO A 210 11.07 16.84 29.78
N LEU A 211 11.69 15.72 30.18
CA LEU A 211 13.04 15.41 29.74
C LEU A 211 13.08 15.23 28.22
N PRO A 212 14.08 15.82 27.55
CA PRO A 212 14.24 15.62 26.12
C PRO A 212 14.58 14.17 25.83
N ARG A 213 13.93 13.60 24.82
CA ARG A 213 14.23 12.26 24.29
C ARG A 213 15.58 12.27 23.59
N SER A 214 16.39 11.23 23.79
CA SER A 214 17.67 11.04 23.06
C SER A 214 17.47 10.83 21.57
N VAL A 215 16.35 10.20 21.18
CA VAL A 215 15.92 10.00 19.81
C VAL A 215 14.62 10.75 19.57
N THR A 216 14.63 11.66 18.59
CA THR A 216 13.42 12.40 18.19
C THR A 216 12.90 12.03 16.80
N GLY A 217 13.71 11.33 16.00
CA GLY A 217 13.33 10.86 14.67
C GLY A 217 13.80 9.44 14.38
N LEU A 218 13.03 8.72 13.58
CA LEU A 218 13.35 7.41 13.06
C LEU A 218 13.22 7.42 11.53
N GLU A 219 14.30 7.12 10.82
CA GLU A 219 14.29 6.84 9.39
C GLU A 219 14.32 5.32 9.19
N VAL A 220 13.37 4.77 8.43
CA VAL A 220 13.32 3.35 8.06
C VAL A 220 13.39 3.24 6.54
N SER A 221 14.28 2.38 6.06
CA SER A 221 14.43 2.03 4.66
C SER A 221 14.13 0.54 4.46
N VAL A 222 13.21 0.24 3.55
CA VAL A 222 12.77 -1.12 3.22
C VAL A 222 13.08 -1.42 1.76
N GLY A 223 13.89 -2.44 1.51
CA GLY A 223 14.17 -2.98 0.19
C GLY A 223 13.40 -4.28 -0.05
N ALA A 224 12.67 -4.37 -1.16
CA ALA A 224 11.90 -5.56 -1.54
C ALA A 224 12.18 -5.97 -2.98
N LYS A 225 11.93 -7.24 -3.33
CA LYS A 225 12.18 -7.78 -4.68
C LYS A 225 11.33 -7.10 -5.76
N SER A 226 10.15 -6.60 -5.40
CA SER A 226 9.28 -5.86 -6.31
C SER A 226 9.70 -4.39 -6.51
N LEU A 227 10.65 -3.89 -5.71
CA LEU A 227 11.10 -2.51 -5.77
C LEU A 227 12.40 -2.35 -6.56
N ALA A 228 12.44 -1.38 -7.46
CA ALA A 228 13.68 -0.94 -8.11
C ALA A 228 14.61 -0.15 -7.17
N ARG A 229 14.05 0.51 -6.15
CA ARG A 229 14.78 1.29 -5.13
C ARG A 229 14.13 1.11 -3.77
N PRO A 230 14.90 1.09 -2.67
CA PRO A 230 14.33 1.03 -1.33
C PRO A 230 13.36 2.18 -1.06
N VAL A 231 12.28 1.90 -0.33
CA VAL A 231 11.33 2.92 0.12
C VAL A 231 11.77 3.40 1.50
N VAL A 232 11.94 4.72 1.62
CA VAL A 232 12.36 5.38 2.86
C VAL A 232 11.19 6.16 3.46
N ARG A 233 11.02 6.07 4.78
CA ARG A 233 10.08 6.88 5.57
C ARG A 233 10.74 7.38 6.84
N VAL A 234 10.35 8.59 7.23
CA VAL A 234 10.81 9.25 8.45
C VAL A 234 9.61 9.45 9.38
N PHE A 235 9.80 9.14 10.66
CA PHE A 235 8.80 9.26 11.71
C PHE A 235 9.35 10.11 12.85
N LEU A 236 8.48 10.86 13.51
CA LEU A 236 8.77 11.48 14.80
C LEU A 236 8.52 10.49 15.92
N VAL A 237 9.35 10.53 16.96
CA VAL A 237 9.30 9.61 18.10
C VAL A 237 8.59 10.28 19.28
N GLY A 238 7.51 9.65 19.77
CA GLY A 238 6.82 10.11 20.98
C GLY A 238 5.85 11.28 20.82
N GLU A 239 5.25 11.47 19.63
CA GLU A 239 4.39 12.65 19.26
C GLU A 239 2.92 12.31 18.94
#